data_AF-A0A9W6S638-F1
#
_entry.id   AF-A0A9W6S638-F1
#
_cell.length_a   1.000
_cell.length_b   1.000
_cell.length_c   1.000
_cell.angle_alpha   90.00
_cell.angle_beta   90.00
_cell.angle_gamma   90.00
#
_symmetry.space_group_name_H-M   'P 1'
#
loop_
_entity.id
_entity.type
_entity.pdbx_description
1 polymer ?
#
loop_
_entity_poly.entity_id
_entity_poly.type
_entity_poly.pdbx_seq_one_letter_code
_entity_poly.pdbx_strand_id
1 'polypeptide(L)'
;MPGGVLAAAAAYAESVMAWTFETVAENLADEFGEVHPAEMVIRCVEAARHSAEEVIGEASPELVERIARKHLEVLALAAAEGHGGG
;
A
#
# COMPACT_ATOMS: atom_id res chain seq x y z
N MET A 1 -24.79 16.98 27.98
CA MET A 1 -23.77 15.93 27.76
C MET A 1 -23.30 15.98 26.30
N PRO A 2 -22.25 16.73 25.95
CA PRO A 2 -21.74 16.85 24.57
C PRO A 2 -20.68 15.78 24.22
N GLY A 3 -20.92 14.51 24.58
CA GLY A 3 -19.95 13.42 24.42
C GLY A 3 -20.11 12.54 23.17
N GLY A 4 -21.27 12.59 22.49
CA GLY A 4 -21.59 11.66 21.40
C GLY A 4 -20.96 11.98 20.05
N VAL A 5 -20.76 13.27 19.74
CA VAL A 5 -20.23 13.71 18.44
C VAL A 5 -18.72 13.47 18.30
N LEU A 6 -17.96 13.52 19.40
CA LEU A 6 -16.53 13.20 19.42
C LEU A 6 -16.26 11.70 19.18
N ALA A 7 -17.11 10.83 19.71
CA ALA A 7 -16.99 9.38 19.49
C ALA A 7 -17.38 8.95 18.06
N ALA A 8 -18.40 9.57 17.47
CA ALA A 8 -18.78 9.32 16.08
C ALA A 8 -17.74 9.88 15.09
N ALA A 9 -17.14 11.04 15.37
CA ALA A 9 -16.05 11.58 14.58
C ALA A 9 -14.77 10.73 14.70
N ALA A 10 -14.50 10.15 15.87
CA ALA A 10 -13.41 9.21 16.06
C ALA A 10 -13.65 7.88 15.32
N ALA A 11 -14.87 7.33 15.31
CA ALA A 11 -15.19 6.11 14.55
C ALA A 11 -15.25 6.35 13.03
N TYR A 12 -15.69 7.54 12.59
CA TYR A 12 -15.59 7.93 11.19
C TYR A 12 -14.13 8.15 10.82
N ALA A 13 -13.36 8.91 11.60
CA ALA A 13 -11.90 9.03 11.45
C ALA A 13 -11.25 7.65 11.47
N GLU A 14 -11.64 6.71 12.31
CA GLU A 14 -11.13 5.34 12.31
C GLU A 14 -11.54 4.59 11.05
N SER A 15 -12.72 4.85 10.47
CA SER A 15 -13.15 4.29 9.17
C SER A 15 -12.52 4.97 7.93
N VAL A 16 -12.11 6.25 7.99
CA VAL A 16 -11.37 6.94 6.91
C VAL A 16 -9.85 6.90 7.11
N MET A 17 -9.36 6.64 8.32
CA MET A 17 -7.94 6.42 8.67
C MET A 17 -7.60 4.91 8.73
N ALA A 18 -8.58 4.00 8.69
CA ALA A 18 -8.40 2.56 8.49
C ALA A 18 -7.91 2.18 7.08
N TRP A 19 -7.68 3.16 6.21
CA TRP A 19 -6.66 3.05 5.17
C TRP A 19 -5.26 3.03 5.80
N THR A 20 -5.00 2.01 6.63
CA THR A 20 -3.68 1.75 7.16
C THR A 20 -2.82 1.09 6.10
N PHE A 21 -1.50 1.19 6.22
CA PHE A 21 -0.57 0.50 5.33
C PHE A 21 -0.81 -1.01 5.27
N GLU A 22 -1.40 -1.59 6.32
CA GLU A 22 -1.78 -3.00 6.37
C GLU A 22 -2.91 -3.31 5.39
N THR A 23 -4.00 -2.53 5.42
CA THR A 23 -5.11 -2.64 4.44
C THR A 23 -4.62 -2.46 3.01
N VAL A 24 -3.70 -1.51 2.81
CA VAL A 24 -3.05 -1.27 1.51
C VAL A 24 -2.27 -2.52 1.08
N ALA A 25 -1.45 -3.08 1.97
CA ALA A 25 -0.68 -4.29 1.69
C ALA A 25 -1.56 -5.50 1.42
N GLU A 26 -2.67 -5.67 2.15
CA GLU A 26 -3.63 -6.76 1.93
C GLU A 26 -4.33 -6.63 0.58
N ASN A 27 -4.82 -5.45 0.21
CA ASN A 27 -5.44 -5.22 -1.11
C ASN A 27 -4.45 -5.46 -2.25
N LEU A 28 -3.22 -4.94 -2.12
CA LEU A 28 -2.16 -5.17 -3.11
C LEU A 28 -1.76 -6.65 -3.15
N ALA A 29 -1.79 -7.36 -2.03
CA ALA A 29 -1.44 -8.78 -1.96
C ALA A 29 -2.54 -9.68 -2.52
N ASP A 30 -3.81 -9.28 -2.45
CA ASP A 30 -4.91 -9.96 -3.14
C ASP A 30 -4.81 -9.72 -4.66
N GLU A 31 -4.61 -8.46 -5.07
CA GLU A 31 -4.58 -8.06 -6.49
C GLU A 31 -3.33 -8.58 -7.23
N PHE A 32 -2.17 -8.58 -6.58
CA PHE A 32 -0.92 -9.08 -7.14
C PHE A 32 -0.53 -10.46 -6.62
N GLY A 33 -1.31 -11.09 -5.75
CA GLY A 33 -1.00 -12.39 -5.14
C GLY A 33 -0.83 -13.53 -6.14
N GLU A 34 -1.48 -13.41 -7.30
CA GLU A 34 -1.31 -14.35 -8.43
C GLU A 34 0.03 -14.19 -9.15
N VAL A 35 0.66 -13.01 -9.06
CA VAL A 35 1.91 -12.66 -9.78
C VAL A 35 3.12 -12.64 -8.85
N HIS A 36 2.93 -12.17 -7.61
CA HIS A 36 3.95 -11.99 -6.60
C HIS A 36 3.47 -12.53 -5.25
N PRO A 37 4.32 -13.25 -4.50
CA PRO A 37 3.93 -13.71 -3.17
C PRO A 37 3.69 -12.52 -2.23
N ALA A 38 2.79 -12.69 -1.26
CA ALA A 38 2.43 -11.64 -0.30
C ALA A 38 3.64 -11.06 0.45
N GLU A 39 4.68 -11.87 0.72
CA GLU A 39 5.98 -11.41 1.23
C GLU A 39 6.57 -10.27 0.37
N MET A 40 6.56 -10.45 -0.95
CA MET A 40 7.15 -9.50 -1.90
C MET A 40 6.35 -8.19 -1.89
N VAL A 41 5.02 -8.30 -1.81
CA VAL A 41 4.11 -7.15 -1.74
C VAL A 41 4.34 -6.36 -0.46
N ILE A 42 4.41 -7.03 0.69
CA ILE A 42 4.67 -6.38 1.99
C ILE A 42 6.02 -5.62 1.95
N ARG A 43 7.09 -6.26 1.46
CA ARG A 43 8.38 -5.56 1.32
C ARG A 43 8.33 -4.39 0.36
N CYS A 44 7.50 -4.48 -0.69
CA CYS A 44 7.32 -3.39 -1.64
C CYS A 44 6.61 -2.20 -0.99
N VAL A 45 5.59 -2.46 -0.17
CA VAL A 45 4.88 -1.43 0.61
C VAL A 45 5.81 -0.78 1.64
N GLU A 46 6.65 -1.55 2.34
CA GLU A 46 7.65 -1.00 3.25
C GLU A 46 8.69 -0.14 2.53
N ALA A 47 9.20 -0.61 1.39
CA ALA A 47 10.14 0.16 0.56
C ALA A 47 9.51 1.45 0.03
N ALA A 48 8.24 1.39 -0.39
CA ALA A 48 7.46 2.54 -0.82
C ALA A 48 7.25 3.56 0.32
N ARG A 49 6.98 3.08 1.54
CA ARG A 49 6.87 3.92 2.74
C ARG A 49 8.17 4.64 3.04
N HIS A 50 9.28 3.91 3.09
CA HIS A 50 10.60 4.50 3.33
C HIS A 50 10.99 5.50 2.22
N SER A 51 10.64 5.20 0.98
CA SER A 51 10.90 6.10 -0.16
C SER A 51 10.04 7.37 -0.09
N ALA A 52 8.77 7.26 0.31
CA ALA A 52 7.90 8.41 0.51
C ALA A 52 8.43 9.33 1.63
N GLU A 53 8.85 8.76 2.76
CA GLU A 53 9.41 9.51 3.88
C GLU A 53 10.74 10.19 3.51
N GLU A 54 11.63 9.51 2.80
CA GLU A 54 12.92 10.08 2.37
C GLU A 54 12.77 11.17 1.30
N VAL A 55 11.85 11.00 0.33
CA VAL A 55 11.74 11.91 -0.82
C VAL A 55 10.79 13.08 -0.55
N ILE A 56 9.68 12.81 0.12
CA ILE A 56 8.58 13.77 0.32
C ILE A 56 8.60 14.31 1.76
N GLY A 57 9.16 13.56 2.72
CA GLY A 57 9.13 13.92 4.14
C GLY A 57 7.85 13.49 4.85
N GLU A 58 6.89 12.89 4.12
CA GLU A 58 5.67 12.31 4.68
C GLU A 58 5.34 10.98 3.99
N ALA A 59 4.92 10.00 4.79
CA ALA A 59 4.40 8.74 4.31
C ALA A 59 2.88 8.72 4.53
N SER A 60 2.14 9.22 3.54
CA SER A 60 0.69 9.11 3.51
C SER A 60 0.28 7.75 2.90
N PRO A 61 -0.72 7.03 3.46
CA PRO A 61 -1.10 5.68 3.00
C PRO A 61 -1.55 5.64 1.54
N GLU A 62 -2.25 6.68 1.07
CA GLU A 62 -2.63 6.82 -0.35
C GLU A 62 -1.42 6.90 -1.28
N LEU A 63 -0.37 7.57 -0.81
CA LEU A 63 0.84 7.80 -1.59
C LEU A 63 1.71 6.54 -1.63
N VAL A 64 1.80 5.84 -0.50
CA VAL A 64 2.47 4.54 -0.41
C VAL A 64 1.75 3.49 -1.25
N GLU A 65 0.41 3.45 -1.26
CA GLU A 65 -0.35 2.58 -2.15
C GLU A 65 0.01 2.84 -3.61
N ARG A 66 0.02 4.11 -4.03
CA ARG A 66 0.34 4.48 -5.42
C ARG A 66 1.78 4.10 -5.81
N ILE A 67 2.75 4.32 -4.93
CA ILE A 67 4.15 3.95 -5.19
C ILE A 67 4.30 2.43 -5.23
N ALA A 68 3.73 1.71 -4.25
CA ALA A 68 3.78 0.25 -4.17
C ALA A 68 3.13 -0.38 -5.40
N ARG A 69 1.93 0.09 -5.81
CA ARG A 69 1.26 -0.36 -7.03
C ARG A 69 2.15 -0.16 -8.25
N LYS A 70 2.77 1.01 -8.39
CA LYS A 70 3.66 1.30 -9.52
C LYS A 70 4.89 0.39 -9.56
N HIS A 71 5.48 0.10 -8.40
CA HIS A 71 6.58 -0.85 -8.29
C HIS A 71 6.15 -2.27 -8.66
N LEU A 72 4.98 -2.73 -8.19
CA LEU A 72 4.46 -4.05 -8.54
C LEU A 72 4.12 -4.15 -10.04
N GLU A 73 3.54 -3.11 -10.66
CA GLU A 73 3.31 -3.08 -12.10
C GLU A 73 4.62 -3.21 -12.89
N VAL A 74 5.68 -2.51 -12.47
CA VAL A 74 7.01 -2.59 -13.10
C VAL A 74 7.63 -3.97 -12.89
N LEU A 75 7.50 -4.55 -11.68
CA LEU A 75 7.99 -5.89 -11.39
C LEU A 75 7.23 -6.96 -12.18
N ALA A 76 5.91 -6.82 -12.33
CA ALA A 76 5.08 -7.70 -13.13
C ALA A 76 5.44 -7.62 -14.62
N LEU A 77 5.66 -6.40 -15.15
CA LEU A 77 6.12 -6.19 -16.52
C LEU A 77 7.51 -6.81 -16.73
N ALA A 78 8.46 -6.56 -15.83
CA ALA A 78 9.80 -7.14 -15.90
C ALA A 78 9.78 -8.67 -15.80
N ALA A 79 8.89 -9.24 -14.99
CA ALA A 79 8.69 -10.68 -14.91
C ALA A 79 8.12 -11.26 -16.22
N ALA A 80 7.21 -10.53 -16.89
CA ALA A 80 6.67 -10.92 -18.20
C ALA A 80 7.73 -10.84 -19.32
N GLU A 81 8.62 -9.85 -19.27
CA GLU A 81 9.72 -9.71 -20.24
C GLU A 81 10.85 -10.74 -19.99
N GLY A 82 11.05 -11.17 -18.75
CA GLY A 82 12.07 -12.17 -18.36
C GLY A 82 11.81 -13.61 -18.80
N HIS A 83 10.61 -13.95 -19.29
CA HIS A 83 10.29 -15.26 -19.86
C HIS A 83 10.36 -15.30 -21.41
N GLY A 84 10.77 -14.20 -22.05
CA GLY A 84 10.91 -14.09 -23.51
C GLY A 84 12.35 -14.15 -24.04
N GLY A 85 13.29 -14.72 -23.28
CA GLY A 85 14.70 -14.74 -23.66
C GLY A 85 15.48 -15.91 -23.05
N GLY A 86 15.23 -17.12 -23.55
CA GLY A 86 16.03 -18.32 -23.33
C GLY A 86 15.95 -19.23 -24.54
#